data_AF-A0A1V0UTV9-F1
#
_entry.id   AF-A0A1V0UTV9-F1
#
_cell.length_a   1.000
_cell.length_b   1.000
_cell.length_c   1.000
_cell.angle_alpha   90.00
_cell.angle_beta   90.00
_cell.angle_gamma   90.00
#
_symmetry.space_group_name_H-M   'P 1'
#
loop_
_entity.id
_entity.type
_entity.pdbx_description
1 polymer ?
#
loop_
_entity_poly.entity_id
_entity_poly.type
_entity_poly.pdbx_seq_one_letter_code
_entity_poly.pdbx_strand_id
1 'polypeptide(L)'
;MKKTTKIIVPLALSALMLGSTVATVPVYAQNEPIEGKTVASKQEMTMKLEQTGSIYDIRNRLKVTFGPSNRQSTGVYKNSNDVIEIYVDPNTDQSVMPQYVISPTVLKSHTDVGRDSGIPLQKGWNFIREGAGIIHLINESGPTQKPATVTISGGQELPRFILGKHTDADWEKMKLSNPNAPGFELVSKHVIITGGNKSMSLVHSPNELMKAHDEAIEEENRVAGLDSSKDVHQPAPMKHHMREKDSGDGCMLGSNIQDT
;
A
#
# COMPACT_ATOMS: atom_id res chain seq x y z
N MET A 1 33.23 51.20 -60.34
CA MET A 1 34.56 50.60 -60.07
C MET A 1 34.33 49.20 -59.50
N LYS A 2 34.59 48.14 -60.28
CA LYS A 2 35.65 47.10 -60.10
C LYS A 2 35.39 46.18 -58.88
N LYS A 3 35.23 44.85 -58.92
CA LYS A 3 35.57 43.72 -59.85
C LYS A 3 34.59 42.54 -59.55
N THR A 4 33.93 41.86 -60.51
CA THR A 4 34.29 40.55 -61.15
C THR A 4 35.00 39.53 -60.23
N THR A 5 34.49 38.30 -60.01
CA THR A 5 34.69 37.12 -60.92
C THR A 5 33.93 35.84 -60.50
N LYS A 6 33.17 35.27 -61.47
CA LYS A 6 32.85 33.86 -61.88
C LYS A 6 32.49 32.78 -60.83
N ILE A 7 31.24 32.27 -60.82
CA ILE A 7 30.61 31.15 -61.60
C ILE A 7 31.11 29.75 -61.19
N ILE A 8 30.18 28.87 -60.77
CA ILE A 8 29.91 27.51 -61.32
C ILE A 8 28.53 27.06 -60.81
N VAL A 9 27.66 26.69 -61.74
CA VAL A 9 26.44 25.87 -61.57
C VAL A 9 26.79 24.50 -62.16
N PRO A 10 26.43 23.37 -61.53
CA PRO A 10 25.37 22.58 -62.16
C PRO A 10 24.42 21.81 -61.21
N LEU A 11 23.19 21.68 -61.71
CA LEU A 11 22.26 20.55 -61.62
C LEU A 11 22.22 19.70 -60.34
N ALA A 12 21.04 19.64 -59.71
CA ALA A 12 20.30 18.38 -59.58
C ALA A 12 18.86 18.59 -59.09
N LEU A 13 17.93 18.05 -59.89
CA LEU A 13 16.68 17.37 -59.55
C LEU A 13 15.68 18.04 -58.59
N SER A 14 14.56 18.42 -59.19
CA SER A 14 13.25 18.56 -58.56
C SER A 14 12.86 17.31 -57.76
N ALA A 15 12.39 17.51 -56.53
CA ALA A 15 11.47 16.58 -55.89
C ALA A 15 10.38 17.40 -55.17
N LEU A 16 9.14 17.16 -55.59
CA LEU A 16 7.91 17.65 -54.98
C LEU A 16 7.93 17.46 -53.46
N MET A 17 7.74 18.55 -52.72
CA MET A 17 7.32 18.50 -51.32
C MET A 17 5.82 18.15 -51.29
N LEU A 18 5.51 16.87 -51.18
CA LEU A 18 4.22 16.42 -50.66
C LEU A 18 4.40 16.09 -49.19
N GLY A 19 3.79 16.92 -48.34
CA GLY A 19 3.76 16.70 -46.90
C GLY A 19 3.07 15.39 -46.57
N SER A 20 3.74 14.57 -45.76
CA SER A 20 3.13 13.50 -45.00
C SER A 20 3.25 13.86 -43.53
N THR A 21 2.11 14.08 -42.89
CA THR A 21 1.98 14.15 -41.45
C THR A 21 2.37 12.80 -40.86
N VAL A 22 3.47 12.73 -40.12
CA VAL A 22 3.78 11.54 -39.31
C VAL A 22 2.84 11.55 -38.11
N ALA A 23 1.81 10.72 -38.15
CA ALA A 23 1.07 10.36 -36.96
C ALA A 23 2.03 9.56 -36.05
N THR A 24 2.46 10.16 -34.95
CA THR A 24 3.17 9.43 -33.90
C THR A 24 2.18 8.48 -33.25
N VAL A 25 2.24 7.21 -33.62
CA VAL A 25 1.55 6.13 -32.90
C VAL A 25 2.30 5.96 -31.56
N PRO A 26 1.63 6.06 -30.40
CA PRO A 26 2.28 5.71 -29.15
C PRO A 26 2.64 4.23 -29.19
N VAL A 27 3.92 3.93 -28.95
CA VAL A 27 4.41 2.57 -28.78
C VAL A 27 3.77 2.01 -27.50
N TYR A 28 2.67 1.28 -27.65
CA TYR A 28 2.23 0.35 -26.62
C TYR A 28 3.26 -0.77 -26.56
N ALA A 29 4.08 -0.77 -25.52
CA ALA A 29 4.95 -1.90 -25.21
C ALA A 29 4.07 -3.14 -25.00
N GLN A 30 4.07 -4.05 -25.98
CA GLN A 30 3.65 -5.44 -25.79
C GLN A 30 4.67 -6.08 -24.84
N ASN A 31 4.29 -6.29 -23.59
CA ASN A 31 5.03 -7.17 -22.69
C ASN A 31 4.29 -8.50 -22.63
N GLU A 32 4.68 -9.42 -23.51
CA GLU A 32 4.30 -10.83 -23.41
C GLU A 32 4.82 -11.42 -22.09
N PRO A 33 4.11 -12.38 -21.47
CA PRO A 33 4.57 -13.06 -20.26
C PRO A 33 5.88 -13.81 -20.51
N ILE A 34 6.84 -13.68 -19.58
CA ILE A 34 8.08 -14.46 -19.61
C ILE A 34 7.74 -15.94 -19.37
N GLU A 35 8.05 -16.77 -20.37
CA GLU A 35 7.85 -18.22 -20.36
C GLU A 35 8.57 -18.85 -19.15
N GLY A 36 7.82 -19.57 -18.31
CA GLY A 36 8.33 -20.27 -17.10
C GLY A 36 7.82 -19.75 -15.76
N LYS A 37 7.06 -18.64 -15.70
CA LYS A 37 6.33 -18.25 -14.48
C LYS A 37 4.86 -18.69 -14.58
N THR A 38 4.45 -19.69 -13.81
CA THR A 38 3.05 -20.09 -13.68
C THR A 38 2.25 -18.97 -13.03
N VAL A 39 1.23 -18.47 -13.73
CA VAL A 39 0.24 -17.56 -13.17
C VAL A 39 -0.62 -18.38 -12.22
N ALA A 40 -0.35 -18.30 -10.91
CA ALA A 40 -1.34 -18.68 -9.91
C ALA A 40 -2.65 -17.95 -10.21
N SER A 41 -3.81 -18.57 -9.94
CA SER A 41 -5.13 -17.96 -10.17
C SER A 41 -5.08 -16.49 -9.75
N LYS A 42 -5.37 -15.56 -10.68
CA LYS A 42 -5.28 -14.12 -10.44
C LYS A 42 -6.23 -13.74 -9.30
N GLN A 43 -5.71 -13.80 -8.09
CA GLN A 43 -6.34 -13.24 -6.92
C GLN A 43 -6.33 -11.74 -7.13
N GLU A 44 -7.51 -11.16 -7.20
CA GLU A 44 -7.68 -9.73 -7.31
C GLU A 44 -8.41 -9.21 -6.09
N MET A 45 -7.85 -8.18 -5.48
CA MET A 45 -8.55 -7.40 -4.46
C MET A 45 -8.65 -5.97 -4.94
N THR A 46 -9.81 -5.35 -4.72
CA THR A 46 -10.01 -3.92 -4.97
C THR A 46 -10.44 -3.23 -3.69
N MET A 47 -9.83 -2.08 -3.39
CA MET A 47 -10.20 -1.26 -2.25
C MET A 47 -10.18 0.22 -2.59
N LYS A 48 -11.17 0.95 -2.06
CA LYS A 48 -11.10 2.41 -1.97
C LYS A 48 -10.24 2.76 -0.76
N LEU A 49 -9.19 3.56 -0.97
CA LEU A 49 -8.26 3.90 0.10
C LEU A 49 -8.84 4.98 1.00
N GLU A 50 -8.72 4.78 2.31
CA GLU A 50 -9.00 5.80 3.31
C GLU A 50 -8.01 6.96 3.13
N GLN A 51 -8.46 8.20 3.24
CA GLN A 51 -7.62 9.39 3.11
C GLN A 51 -7.24 9.88 4.51
N THR A 52 -6.06 9.48 4.98
CA THR A 52 -5.68 9.65 6.39
C THR A 52 -4.94 10.97 6.68
N GLY A 53 -4.65 11.77 5.64
CA GLY A 53 -3.79 12.94 5.77
C GLY A 53 -2.33 12.60 6.10
N SER A 54 -1.49 13.62 6.22
CA SER A 54 -0.06 13.41 6.51
C SER A 54 0.15 12.88 7.93
N ILE A 55 0.94 11.79 8.05
CA ILE A 55 1.30 11.25 9.36
C ILE A 55 2.08 12.27 10.20
N TYR A 56 2.89 13.11 9.56
CA TYR A 56 3.64 14.17 10.20
C TYR A 56 2.71 15.21 10.84
N ASP A 57 1.72 15.69 10.07
CA ASP A 57 0.76 16.68 10.56
C ASP A 57 -0.08 16.12 11.71
N ILE A 58 -0.50 14.85 11.61
CA ILE A 58 -1.25 14.17 12.66
C ILE A 58 -0.41 14.03 13.94
N ARG A 59 0.83 13.57 13.86
CA ARG A 59 1.72 13.47 15.04
C ARG A 59 1.99 14.83 15.67
N ASN A 60 2.24 15.85 14.85
CA ASN A 60 2.43 17.22 15.34
C ASN A 60 1.17 17.77 16.01
N ARG A 61 -0.02 17.50 15.49
CA ARG A 61 -1.29 17.91 16.10
C ARG A 61 -1.52 17.22 17.44
N LEU A 62 -1.29 15.92 17.50
CA LEU A 62 -1.48 15.10 18.71
C LEU A 62 -0.35 15.25 19.74
N LYS A 63 0.76 15.90 19.39
CA LYS A 63 1.95 16.08 20.25
C LYS A 63 2.55 14.76 20.72
N VAL A 64 2.59 13.77 19.83
CA VAL A 64 3.15 12.43 20.10
C VAL A 64 4.43 12.19 19.31
N THR A 65 5.39 11.52 19.94
CA THR A 65 6.63 11.05 19.28
C THR A 65 6.39 9.75 18.54
N PHE A 66 5.68 8.82 19.18
CA PHE A 66 5.25 7.55 18.59
C PHE A 66 3.77 7.67 18.22
N GLY A 67 3.48 7.50 16.94
CA GLY A 67 2.16 7.75 16.39
C GLY A 67 1.47 6.51 15.84
N PRO A 68 0.23 6.70 15.34
CA PRO A 68 -0.49 5.64 14.64
C PRO A 68 0.25 5.23 13.35
N SER A 69 -0.21 4.15 12.75
CA SER A 69 0.24 3.63 11.46
C SER A 69 -0.60 4.18 10.32
N ASN A 70 0.07 4.71 9.30
CA ASN A 70 -0.56 5.12 8.03
C ASN A 70 -0.88 3.95 7.08
N ARG A 71 -0.67 2.70 7.54
CA ARG A 71 -0.85 1.50 6.73
C ARG A 71 -2.30 1.07 6.68
N GLN A 72 -2.73 0.68 5.49
CA GLN A 72 -4.00 0.02 5.23
C GLN A 72 -3.72 -1.41 4.79
N SER A 73 -4.31 -2.36 5.51
CA SER A 73 -4.19 -3.81 5.25
C SER A 73 -4.85 -4.18 3.93
N THR A 74 -4.12 -4.90 3.09
CA THR A 74 -4.61 -5.41 1.79
C THR A 74 -4.97 -6.90 1.86
N GLY A 75 -4.37 -7.66 2.79
CA GLY A 75 -4.45 -9.12 2.82
C GLY A 75 -3.61 -9.82 1.76
N VAL A 76 -2.76 -9.10 1.02
CA VAL A 76 -1.91 -9.67 -0.04
C VAL A 76 -0.49 -9.87 0.47
N TYR A 77 0.03 -11.09 0.30
CA TYR A 77 1.42 -11.43 0.52
C TYR A 77 2.14 -11.67 -0.81
N LYS A 78 3.27 -11.00 -1.00
CA LYS A 78 4.15 -11.21 -2.15
C LYS A 78 5.24 -12.22 -1.79
N ASN A 79 5.35 -13.33 -2.53
CA ASN A 79 6.55 -14.17 -2.48
C ASN A 79 7.68 -13.53 -3.30
N SER A 80 8.93 -13.90 -3.01
CA SER A 80 10.12 -13.31 -3.65
C SER A 80 10.09 -13.36 -5.18
N ASN A 81 9.51 -14.40 -5.76
CA ASN A 81 9.48 -14.62 -7.21
C ASN A 81 8.22 -14.06 -7.91
N ASP A 82 7.22 -13.65 -7.13
CA ASP A 82 5.95 -13.13 -7.63
C ASP A 82 6.14 -11.73 -8.20
N VAL A 83 5.35 -11.41 -9.24
CA VAL A 83 5.13 -10.03 -9.68
C VAL A 83 3.73 -9.64 -9.23
N ILE A 84 3.63 -8.51 -8.55
CA ILE A 84 2.35 -7.94 -8.13
C ILE A 84 2.01 -6.79 -9.05
N GLU A 85 0.79 -6.79 -9.57
CA GLU A 85 0.25 -5.71 -10.38
C GLU A 85 -0.63 -4.84 -9.49
N ILE A 86 -0.33 -3.55 -9.38
CA ILE A 86 -1.17 -2.59 -8.67
C ILE A 86 -1.69 -1.56 -9.66
N TYR A 87 -3.00 -1.55 -9.88
CA TYR A 87 -3.68 -0.55 -10.68
C TYR A 87 -4.27 0.54 -9.77
N VAL A 88 -3.91 1.79 -10.01
CA VAL A 88 -4.53 2.96 -9.35
C VAL A 88 -5.49 3.61 -10.34
N ASP A 89 -6.76 3.76 -9.97
CA ASP A 89 -7.78 4.39 -10.83
C ASP A 89 -7.33 5.81 -11.27
N PRO A 90 -7.14 6.06 -12.58
CA PRO A 90 -6.66 7.35 -13.08
C PRO A 90 -7.65 8.49 -12.83
N ASN A 91 -8.92 8.19 -12.54
CA ASN A 91 -9.95 9.17 -12.25
C ASN A 91 -9.82 9.84 -10.88
N THR A 92 -8.92 9.36 -10.02
CA THR A 92 -8.66 10.04 -8.74
C THR A 92 -8.19 11.49 -8.96
N ASP A 93 -8.68 12.40 -8.14
CA ASP A 93 -8.30 13.82 -8.12
C ASP A 93 -7.25 14.12 -7.03
N GLN A 94 -6.70 13.09 -6.38
CA GLN A 94 -5.63 13.22 -5.42
C GLN A 94 -4.33 13.74 -6.07
N SER A 95 -3.71 14.74 -5.44
CA SER A 95 -2.35 15.20 -5.76
C SER A 95 -1.27 14.38 -5.06
N VAL A 96 -1.53 13.98 -3.80
CA VAL A 96 -0.72 13.04 -3.06
C VAL A 96 -1.14 11.62 -3.46
N MET A 97 -0.29 10.96 -4.22
CA MET A 97 -0.56 9.61 -4.70
C MET A 97 -0.35 8.57 -3.59
N PRO A 98 -1.14 7.48 -3.57
CA PRO A 98 -0.91 6.37 -2.66
C PRO A 98 0.48 5.77 -2.84
N GLN A 99 0.95 5.10 -1.80
CA GLN A 99 2.21 4.37 -1.79
C GLN A 99 1.97 2.92 -1.39
N TYR A 100 2.92 2.06 -1.71
CA TYR A 100 2.95 0.69 -1.18
C TYR A 100 4.18 0.45 -0.30
N VAL A 101 4.01 -0.40 0.70
CA VAL A 101 5.09 -0.93 1.54
C VAL A 101 5.01 -2.44 1.52
N ILE A 102 6.17 -3.11 1.52
CA ILE A 102 6.28 -4.54 1.76
C ILE A 102 6.98 -4.73 3.12
N SER A 103 6.37 -5.52 4.01
CA SER A 103 6.94 -5.82 5.33
C SER A 103 6.80 -7.29 5.72
N PRO A 104 7.73 -7.86 6.51
CA PRO A 104 7.65 -9.27 6.90
C PRO A 104 6.46 -9.54 7.84
N THR A 105 5.93 -10.76 7.88
CA THR A 105 4.81 -11.11 8.78
C THR A 105 5.20 -11.06 10.25
N VAL A 106 6.48 -11.37 10.54
CA VAL A 106 7.09 -11.27 11.87
C VAL A 106 8.35 -10.41 11.76
N LEU A 107 8.49 -9.43 12.64
CA LEU A 107 9.66 -8.53 12.68
C LEU A 107 10.85 -9.24 13.34
N LYS A 108 12.10 -9.04 12.89
CA LYS A 108 13.27 -9.53 13.65
C LYS A 108 13.72 -8.51 14.70
N SER A 109 13.57 -7.23 14.39
CA SER A 109 13.75 -6.09 15.30
C SER A 109 12.55 -5.16 15.24
N HIS A 110 12.33 -4.36 16.30
CA HIS A 110 11.32 -3.29 16.29
C HIS A 110 11.60 -2.21 15.24
N THR A 111 12.83 -2.16 14.72
CA THR A 111 13.25 -1.30 13.61
C THR A 111 13.01 -1.93 12.23
N ASP A 112 12.61 -3.21 12.14
CA ASP A 112 12.46 -3.92 10.86
C ASP A 112 11.09 -3.66 10.20
N VAL A 113 10.68 -2.40 10.15
CA VAL A 113 9.30 -2.05 9.81
C VAL A 113 9.03 -2.02 8.28
N GLY A 114 10.05 -2.14 7.43
CA GLY A 114 9.93 -2.15 5.97
C GLY A 114 10.53 -0.88 5.35
N ARG A 115 10.13 -0.51 4.13
CA ARG A 115 10.50 0.82 3.60
C ARG A 115 9.69 1.88 4.33
N ASP A 116 10.33 2.59 5.25
CA ASP A 116 9.70 3.52 6.18
C ASP A 116 8.81 4.55 5.50
N SER A 117 9.23 5.09 4.35
CA SER A 117 8.50 6.13 3.61
C SER A 117 7.58 5.61 2.49
N GLY A 118 7.41 4.30 2.33
CA GLY A 118 6.67 3.73 1.20
C GLY A 118 7.30 3.98 -0.17
N ILE A 119 6.74 3.35 -1.19
CA ILE A 119 7.10 3.59 -2.60
C ILE A 119 5.88 4.18 -3.30
N PRO A 120 5.97 5.39 -3.88
CA PRO A 120 4.85 6.01 -4.57
C PRO A 120 4.33 5.17 -5.73
N LEU A 121 3.00 5.08 -5.83
CA LEU A 121 2.29 4.51 -6.96
C LEU A 121 1.92 5.63 -7.94
N GLN A 122 1.88 5.28 -9.21
CA GLN A 122 1.39 6.15 -10.29
C GLN A 122 -0.04 5.77 -10.66
N LYS A 123 -0.77 6.71 -11.29
CA LYS A 123 -2.05 6.40 -11.93
C LYS A 123 -1.86 5.32 -12.98
N GLY A 124 -2.81 4.40 -13.09
CA GLY A 124 -2.68 3.23 -13.96
C GLY A 124 -1.86 2.11 -13.32
N TRP A 125 -1.17 1.33 -14.16
CA TRP A 125 -0.48 0.10 -13.75
C TRP A 125 0.90 0.34 -13.15
N ASN A 126 1.15 -0.31 -12.02
CA ASN A 126 2.43 -0.38 -11.32
C ASN A 126 2.82 -1.85 -11.16
N PHE A 127 4.08 -2.20 -11.42
CA PHE A 127 4.56 -3.60 -11.39
C PHE A 127 5.65 -3.78 -10.35
N ILE A 128 5.35 -4.57 -9.31
CA ILE A 128 6.20 -4.76 -8.15
C ILE A 128 6.89 -6.11 -8.26
N ARG A 129 8.18 -6.09 -8.57
CA ARG A 129 9.00 -7.29 -8.79
C ARG A 129 9.86 -7.65 -7.57
N GLU A 130 10.37 -6.64 -6.88
CA GLU A 130 11.29 -6.81 -5.76
C GLU A 130 10.58 -6.98 -4.42
N GLY A 131 11.27 -7.65 -3.48
CA GLY A 131 10.83 -7.82 -2.10
C GLY A 131 9.91 -9.02 -1.87
N ALA A 132 9.72 -9.38 -0.60
CA ALA A 132 8.78 -10.40 -0.16
C ALA A 132 8.17 -9.98 1.18
N GLY A 133 6.88 -10.26 1.38
CA GLY A 133 6.16 -9.82 2.56
C GLY A 133 4.72 -9.38 2.28
N ILE A 134 4.07 -8.90 3.32
CA ILE A 134 2.72 -8.34 3.28
C ILE A 134 2.78 -6.98 2.60
N ILE A 135 1.85 -6.75 1.67
CA ILE A 135 1.66 -5.46 1.02
C ILE A 135 0.70 -4.63 1.86
N HIS A 136 1.15 -3.46 2.28
CA HIS A 136 0.30 -2.42 2.85
C HIS A 136 0.23 -1.25 1.88
N LEU A 137 -0.93 -0.60 1.83
CA LEU A 137 -1.09 0.67 1.10
C LEU A 137 -1.09 1.83 2.08
N ILE A 138 -0.56 2.96 1.65
CA ILE A 138 -0.54 4.22 2.41
C ILE A 138 -1.22 5.28 1.54
N ASN A 139 -2.13 6.06 2.12
CA ASN A 139 -2.79 7.17 1.44
C ASN A 139 -2.88 8.40 2.35
N GLU A 140 -1.79 9.15 2.39
CA GLU A 140 -1.67 10.38 3.18
C GLU A 140 -2.28 11.61 2.49
N SER A 141 -3.13 11.42 1.48
CA SER A 141 -3.89 12.53 0.93
C SER A 141 -4.88 13.07 1.98
N GLY A 142 -5.08 14.39 1.97
CA GLY A 142 -6.24 15.00 2.61
C GLY A 142 -7.53 14.68 1.84
N PRO A 143 -8.73 14.95 2.39
CA PRO A 143 -10.00 14.65 1.75
C PRO A 143 -10.11 15.21 0.32
N THR A 144 -10.56 14.37 -0.62
CA THR A 144 -10.78 14.73 -2.03
C THR A 144 -12.14 14.21 -2.53
N GLN A 145 -12.61 14.70 -3.68
CA GLN A 145 -13.91 14.28 -4.22
C GLN A 145 -13.84 12.87 -4.83
N LYS A 146 -12.66 12.48 -5.34
CA LYS A 146 -12.42 11.17 -5.95
C LYS A 146 -11.19 10.50 -5.29
N PRO A 147 -11.38 9.90 -4.09
CA PRO A 147 -10.33 9.14 -3.43
C PRO A 147 -9.82 8.00 -4.32
N ALA A 148 -8.55 7.63 -4.16
CA ALA A 148 -7.94 6.58 -4.95
C ALA A 148 -8.61 5.22 -4.69
N THR A 149 -9.03 4.56 -5.77
CA THR A 149 -9.37 3.14 -5.77
C THR A 149 -8.20 2.36 -6.35
N VAL A 150 -7.80 1.30 -5.65
CA VAL A 150 -6.65 0.48 -6.02
C VAL A 150 -7.08 -0.97 -6.18
N THR A 151 -6.64 -1.59 -7.28
CA THR A 151 -6.77 -3.03 -7.54
C THR A 151 -5.39 -3.66 -7.49
N ILE A 152 -5.24 -4.72 -6.69
CA ILE A 152 -4.01 -5.50 -6.59
C ILE A 152 -4.30 -6.88 -7.18
N SER A 153 -3.50 -7.30 -8.16
CA SER A 153 -3.58 -8.62 -8.79
C SER A 153 -2.29 -9.42 -8.56
N GLY A 154 -2.46 -10.68 -8.16
CA GLY A 154 -1.36 -11.60 -7.85
C GLY A 154 -1.01 -11.65 -6.37
N GLY A 155 0.02 -12.45 -6.04
CA GLY A 155 0.39 -12.76 -4.66
C GLY A 155 -0.52 -13.83 -4.03
N GLN A 156 -0.24 -14.14 -2.77
CA GLN A 156 -0.98 -15.08 -1.95
C GLN A 156 -1.92 -14.31 -1.01
N GLU A 157 -3.17 -14.74 -0.88
CA GLU A 157 -4.07 -14.24 0.15
C GLU A 157 -3.65 -14.69 1.55
N LEU A 158 -3.71 -13.75 2.48
CA LEU A 158 -3.57 -14.03 3.91
C LEU A 158 -4.94 -14.16 4.54
N PRO A 159 -5.10 -15.05 5.54
CA PRO A 159 -6.19 -14.98 6.50
C PRO A 159 -6.30 -13.55 7.03
N ARG A 160 -7.37 -12.86 6.63
CA ARG A 160 -7.60 -11.47 6.95
C ARG A 160 -8.98 -11.30 7.57
N PHE A 161 -9.01 -11.23 8.89
CA PHE A 161 -10.24 -10.96 9.62
C PHE A 161 -10.53 -9.45 9.62
N ILE A 162 -11.79 -9.07 9.40
CA ILE A 162 -12.22 -7.66 9.48
C ILE A 162 -13.46 -7.59 10.37
N LEU A 163 -13.33 -6.88 11.48
CA LEU A 163 -14.42 -6.69 12.44
C LEU A 163 -15.63 -6.04 11.74
N GLY A 164 -16.81 -6.60 11.98
CA GLY A 164 -18.07 -6.17 11.34
C GLY A 164 -18.29 -6.72 9.93
N LYS A 165 -17.30 -7.41 9.33
CA LYS A 165 -17.47 -8.13 8.04
C LYS A 165 -17.39 -9.64 8.19
N HIS A 166 -16.55 -10.14 9.08
CA HIS A 166 -16.30 -11.57 9.25
C HIS A 166 -16.80 -12.07 10.62
N THR A 167 -17.31 -13.29 10.65
CA THR A 167 -17.62 -14.01 11.89
C THR A 167 -16.42 -14.83 12.38
N ASP A 168 -16.44 -15.31 13.62
CA ASP A 168 -15.40 -16.22 14.13
C ASP A 168 -15.35 -17.54 13.33
N ALA A 169 -16.51 -17.99 12.83
CA ALA A 169 -16.56 -19.15 11.94
C ALA A 169 -15.91 -18.88 10.57
N ASP A 170 -16.01 -17.66 10.05
CA ASP A 170 -15.30 -17.27 8.82
C ASP A 170 -13.80 -17.23 9.03
N TRP A 171 -13.34 -16.79 10.22
CA TRP A 171 -11.93 -16.88 10.59
C TRP A 171 -11.41 -18.32 10.57
N GLU A 172 -12.14 -19.28 11.16
CA GLU A 172 -11.75 -20.69 11.09
C GLU A 172 -11.68 -21.19 9.63
N LYS A 173 -12.65 -20.82 8.78
CA LYS A 173 -12.62 -21.15 7.36
C LYS A 173 -11.41 -20.52 6.64
N MET A 174 -11.04 -19.29 6.96
CA MET A 174 -9.87 -18.61 6.38
C MET A 174 -8.59 -19.34 6.73
N LYS A 175 -8.41 -19.76 8.00
CA LYS A 175 -7.26 -20.57 8.43
C LYS A 175 -7.19 -21.89 7.68
N LEU A 176 -8.31 -22.61 7.57
CA LEU A 176 -8.39 -23.90 6.88
C LEU A 176 -8.15 -23.79 5.37
N SER A 177 -8.61 -22.70 4.75
CA SER A 177 -8.45 -22.46 3.31
C SER A 177 -7.04 -21.99 2.94
N ASN A 178 -6.28 -21.47 3.91
CA ASN A 178 -4.94 -20.94 3.71
C ASN A 178 -3.91 -21.57 4.68
N PRO A 179 -3.75 -22.90 4.67
CA PRO A 179 -2.89 -23.59 5.66
C PRO A 179 -1.41 -23.20 5.56
N ASN A 180 -0.99 -22.74 4.37
CA ASN A 180 0.39 -22.32 4.08
C ASN A 180 0.56 -20.79 4.08
N ALA A 181 -0.40 -20.02 4.62
CA ALA A 181 -0.22 -18.58 4.72
C ALA A 181 0.95 -18.23 5.64
N PRO A 182 1.89 -17.35 5.22
CA PRO A 182 3.05 -17.00 6.04
C PRO A 182 2.71 -16.16 7.28
N GLY A 183 1.48 -15.67 7.37
CA GLY A 183 0.97 -14.88 8.48
C GLY A 183 -0.51 -14.59 8.35
N PHE A 184 -1.00 -13.63 9.13
CA PHE A 184 -2.39 -13.20 9.11
C PHE A 184 -2.51 -11.72 9.47
N GLU A 185 -3.69 -11.16 9.21
CA GLU A 185 -4.06 -9.83 9.70
C GLU A 185 -5.45 -9.85 10.36
N LEU A 186 -5.58 -9.16 11.48
CA LEU A 186 -6.87 -8.83 12.10
C LEU A 186 -7.05 -7.31 12.02
N VAL A 187 -8.18 -6.87 11.49
CA VAL A 187 -8.42 -5.46 11.18
C VAL A 187 -9.72 -5.01 11.81
N SER A 188 -9.70 -3.85 12.45
CA SER A 188 -10.87 -3.19 13.02
C SER A 188 -10.88 -1.70 12.65
N LYS A 189 -11.74 -0.92 13.32
CA LYS A 189 -11.79 0.53 13.10
C LYS A 189 -10.51 1.20 13.56
N HIS A 190 -9.95 0.79 14.70
CA HIS A 190 -8.79 1.43 15.32
C HIS A 190 -7.49 0.63 15.23
N VAL A 191 -7.53 -0.67 14.89
CA VAL A 191 -6.35 -1.55 14.96
C VAL A 191 -6.13 -2.38 13.70
N ILE A 192 -4.85 -2.59 13.40
CA ILE A 192 -4.36 -3.70 12.59
C ILE A 192 -3.44 -4.54 13.48
N ILE A 193 -3.70 -5.85 13.58
CA ILE A 193 -2.78 -6.82 14.19
C ILE A 193 -2.21 -7.65 13.06
N THR A 194 -0.88 -7.73 12.97
CA THR A 194 -0.18 -8.59 12.02
C THR A 194 0.65 -9.61 12.80
N GLY A 195 0.40 -10.89 12.53
CA GLY A 195 1.13 -12.00 13.14
C GLY A 195 1.63 -13.02 12.11
N GLY A 196 2.55 -13.86 12.55
CA GLY A 196 3.07 -14.99 11.79
C GLY A 196 2.15 -16.21 11.87
N ASN A 197 2.37 -17.17 10.97
CA ASN A 197 1.59 -18.42 10.92
C ASN A 197 1.50 -19.14 12.28
N LYS A 198 2.61 -19.18 13.03
CA LYS A 198 2.69 -19.89 14.33
C LYS A 198 1.70 -19.37 15.37
N SER A 199 1.40 -18.07 15.35
CA SER A 199 0.50 -17.41 16.30
C SER A 199 -0.95 -17.43 15.84
N MET A 200 -1.23 -17.86 14.59
CA MET A 200 -2.56 -17.84 14.00
C MET A 200 -3.55 -18.75 14.74
N SER A 201 -3.08 -19.86 15.30
CA SER A 201 -3.90 -20.80 16.08
C SER A 201 -4.31 -20.26 17.45
N LEU A 202 -3.62 -19.23 17.97
CA LEU A 202 -3.94 -18.57 19.25
C LEU A 202 -5.14 -17.63 19.14
N VAL A 203 -5.55 -17.29 17.92
CA VAL A 203 -6.71 -16.43 17.67
C VAL A 203 -7.97 -17.30 17.63
N HIS A 204 -8.66 -17.37 18.77
CA HIS A 204 -9.90 -18.14 18.94
C HIS A 204 -11.17 -17.31 18.69
N SER A 205 -11.23 -16.10 19.26
CA SER A 205 -12.41 -15.22 19.20
C SER A 205 -12.05 -13.86 18.62
N PRO A 206 -11.73 -13.75 17.32
CA PRO A 206 -11.28 -12.48 16.73
C PRO A 206 -12.33 -11.36 16.83
N ASN A 207 -13.63 -11.67 16.86
CA ASN A 207 -14.64 -10.64 17.10
C ASN A 207 -14.48 -9.97 18.48
N GLU A 208 -14.37 -10.77 19.54
CA GLU A 208 -14.20 -10.25 20.90
C GLU A 208 -12.86 -9.54 21.06
N LEU A 209 -11.79 -10.15 20.57
CA LEU A 209 -10.44 -9.59 20.61
C LEU A 209 -10.38 -8.20 19.94
N MET A 210 -10.91 -8.08 18.72
CA MET A 210 -10.85 -6.82 17.98
C MET A 210 -11.77 -5.74 18.55
N LYS A 211 -12.92 -6.12 19.14
CA LYS A 211 -13.78 -5.18 19.89
C LYS A 211 -13.06 -4.63 21.11
N ALA A 212 -12.43 -5.50 21.91
CA ALA A 212 -11.70 -5.08 23.10
C ALA A 212 -10.55 -4.12 22.75
N HIS A 213 -9.87 -4.33 21.63
CA HIS A 213 -8.85 -3.40 21.15
C HIS A 213 -9.41 -2.06 20.67
N ASP A 214 -10.53 -2.05 19.96
CA ASP A 214 -11.21 -0.80 19.57
C ASP A 214 -11.66 -0.02 20.82
N GLU A 215 -12.27 -0.70 21.81
CA GLU A 215 -12.71 -0.10 23.08
C GLU A 215 -11.53 0.48 23.87
N ALA A 216 -10.41 -0.24 23.97
CA ALA A 216 -9.22 0.24 24.66
C ALA A 216 -8.69 1.55 24.03
N ILE A 217 -8.64 1.64 22.70
CA ILE A 217 -8.18 2.85 22.00
C ILE A 217 -9.20 3.99 22.10
N GLU A 218 -10.50 3.69 22.10
CA GLU A 218 -11.53 4.71 22.36
C GLU A 218 -11.37 5.31 23.77
N GLU A 219 -11.02 4.48 24.77
CA GLU A 219 -10.69 4.96 26.12
C GLU A 219 -9.38 5.74 26.18
N GLU A 220 -8.33 5.31 25.47
CA GLU A 220 -7.07 6.07 25.32
C GLU A 220 -7.35 7.46 24.74
N ASN A 221 -8.15 7.54 23.67
CA ASN A 221 -8.58 8.81 23.06
C ASN A 221 -9.34 9.67 24.07
N ARG A 222 -10.27 9.10 24.83
CA ARG A 222 -11.05 9.84 25.84
C ARG A 222 -10.16 10.42 26.94
N VAL A 223 -9.22 9.64 27.47
CA VAL A 223 -8.27 10.09 28.50
C VAL A 223 -7.33 11.16 27.94
N ALA A 224 -6.95 11.08 26.66
CA ALA A 224 -6.15 12.09 25.97
C ALA A 224 -6.92 13.37 25.60
N GLY A 225 -8.24 13.44 25.86
CA GLY A 225 -9.08 14.59 25.53
C GLY A 225 -9.43 14.68 24.03
N LEU A 226 -9.37 13.57 23.30
CA LEU A 226 -9.68 13.49 21.88
C LEU A 226 -11.17 13.19 21.65
N ASP A 227 -12.03 14.12 22.09
CA ASP A 227 -13.49 14.00 22.09
C ASP A 227 -14.19 14.54 20.83
N SER A 228 -13.42 14.93 19.81
CA SER A 228 -13.91 15.52 18.56
C SER A 228 -14.67 16.85 18.72
N SER A 229 -14.63 17.52 19.89
CA SER A 229 -15.30 18.80 20.11
C SER A 229 -14.69 19.97 19.34
N LYS A 230 -13.43 19.83 18.91
CA LYS A 230 -12.67 20.77 18.08
C LYS A 230 -11.72 20.00 17.17
N ASP A 231 -11.22 20.62 16.11
CA ASP A 231 -10.25 20.01 15.18
C ASP A 231 -9.00 19.47 15.90
N VAL A 232 -8.51 20.19 16.90
CA VAL A 232 -7.37 19.77 17.72
C VAL A 232 -7.68 18.56 18.61
N HIS A 233 -8.96 18.33 18.94
CA HIS A 233 -9.45 17.21 19.77
C HIS A 233 -9.94 16.03 18.92
N GLN A 234 -9.70 16.03 17.60
CA GLN A 234 -10.06 14.87 16.77
C GLN A 234 -9.10 13.70 17.06
N PRO A 235 -9.59 12.46 17.22
CA PRO A 235 -8.74 11.28 17.21
C PRO A 235 -7.86 11.19 15.96
N ALA A 236 -6.85 10.33 15.98
CA ALA A 236 -6.13 10.01 14.76
C ALA A 236 -7.08 9.32 13.76
N PRO A 237 -7.06 9.69 12.46
CA PRO A 237 -7.78 8.95 11.43
C PRO A 237 -7.09 7.62 11.05
N MET A 238 -5.87 7.42 11.55
CA MET A 238 -5.01 6.27 11.31
C MET A 238 -5.19 5.20 12.39
N LYS A 239 -4.75 3.97 12.12
CA LYS A 239 -4.91 2.82 13.03
C LYS A 239 -3.65 2.59 13.86
N HIS A 240 -3.80 2.07 15.08
CA HIS A 240 -2.67 1.45 15.77
C HIS A 240 -2.32 0.14 15.05
N HIS A 241 -1.03 -0.14 14.89
CA HIS A 241 -0.60 -1.35 14.19
C HIS A 241 0.33 -2.15 15.08
N MET A 242 -0.19 -3.29 15.53
CA MET A 242 0.48 -4.23 16.42
C MET A 242 1.15 -5.30 15.57
N ARG A 243 2.44 -5.54 15.82
CA ARG A 243 3.28 -6.44 15.03
C ARG A 243 3.89 -7.50 15.93
N GLU A 244 3.77 -8.75 15.53
CA GLU A 244 4.56 -9.83 16.11
C GLU A 244 6.04 -9.62 15.79
N LYS A 245 6.90 -9.83 16.78
CA LYS A 245 8.35 -9.81 16.66
C LYS A 245 8.90 -11.17 17.08
N ASP A 246 9.89 -11.67 16.35
CA ASP A 246 10.66 -12.84 16.73
C ASP A 246 11.47 -12.53 18.01
N SER A 247 11.59 -13.53 18.87
CA SER A 247 12.14 -13.41 20.22
C SER A 247 13.49 -12.67 20.25
N GLY A 248 13.58 -11.64 21.11
CA GLY A 248 14.77 -10.82 21.38
C GLY A 248 14.44 -9.77 22.45
N ASP A 249 15.43 -9.07 23.01
CA ASP A 249 15.28 -8.21 24.20
C ASP A 249 14.05 -7.27 24.14
N GLY A 250 13.28 -7.26 25.23
CA GLY A 250 12.01 -6.54 25.42
C GLY A 250 10.76 -7.40 25.15
N CYS A 251 9.87 -7.54 26.13
CA CYS A 251 8.64 -8.35 25.99
C CYS A 251 7.59 -7.71 25.06
N MET A 252 7.47 -6.38 25.08
CA MET A 252 6.62 -5.56 24.19
C MET A 252 7.21 -4.14 24.11
N LEU A 253 7.16 -3.48 22.95
CA LEU A 253 7.57 -2.08 22.80
C LEU A 253 6.56 -1.29 21.95
N GLY A 254 6.48 0.02 22.18
CA GLY A 254 5.83 0.99 21.29
C GLY A 254 6.87 1.79 20.52
N SER A 255 6.73 1.88 19.20
CA SER A 255 7.63 2.64 18.30
C SER A 255 6.89 3.07 17.03
N ASN A 256 7.51 3.95 16.23
CA ASN A 256 6.97 4.27 14.92
C ASN A 256 7.24 3.15 13.93
N ILE A 257 6.29 2.97 13.01
CA ILE A 257 6.43 2.04 11.89
C ILE A 257 7.23 2.65 10.71
N GLN A 258 7.81 3.84 10.91
CA GLN A 258 8.51 4.60 9.88
C GLN A 258 9.82 5.27 10.35
N ASP A 259 10.45 4.82 11.44
CA ASP A 259 11.67 5.49 11.94
C ASP A 259 12.95 4.83 11.39
N THR A 260 13.45 5.35 10.26
CA THR A 260 14.83 5.81 10.00
C THR A 260 14.88 6.90 8.94
#